data_AF-A0A9N9A455-F1
#
_entry.id   AF-A0A9N9A455-F1
#
_cell.length_a   1.000
_cell.length_b   1.000
_cell.length_c   1.000
_cell.angle_alpha   90.00
_cell.angle_beta   90.00
_cell.angle_gamma   90.00
#
_symmetry.space_group_name_H-M   'P 1'
#
loop_
_entity.id
_entity.type
_entity.pdbx_description
1 polymer ?
#
loop_
_entity_poly.entity_id
_entity_poly.type
_entity_poly.pdbx_seq_one_letter_code
_entity_poly.pdbx_strand_id
1 'polypeptide(L)'
;MHISDHDSHESMFESMTSEFEAKYQDTIDTNEPSELTNTEELPIPPDTEDHYTDQKVKWRKQDDEPVLYRDKYIAVTTTYLYIFNYYMPDGKDKAIAYTSIKNIQTDKEANVSDWAYQKWGAGSIDLWWAKDFGRWKGHDLCAIVTVDRGMVKRKGFTIENIKGFHILKEAWKKANGLPYEDDG
;
A
#
# COMPACT_ATOMS: atom_id res chain seq x y z
N MET A 1 37.95 -19.56 -47.95
CA MET A 1 38.27 -18.14 -47.70
C MET A 1 36.96 -17.41 -47.50
N HIS A 2 36.75 -16.51 -46.55
CA HIS A 2 37.28 -16.31 -45.21
C HIS A 2 36.19 -15.40 -44.58
N ILE A 3 35.89 -15.63 -43.31
CA ILE A 3 34.86 -14.92 -42.54
C ILE A 3 35.33 -13.48 -42.28
N SER A 4 34.44 -12.49 -42.32
CA SER A 4 34.68 -11.17 -41.71
C SER A 4 33.33 -10.52 -41.34
N ASP A 5 32.81 -10.94 -40.18
CA ASP A 5 31.91 -10.15 -39.34
C ASP A 5 32.64 -9.91 -38.01
N HIS A 6 32.28 -8.81 -37.34
CA HIS A 6 32.77 -8.28 -36.05
C HIS A 6 33.84 -7.19 -36.14
N ASP A 7 33.42 -5.92 -36.05
CA ASP A 7 34.06 -4.91 -35.17
C ASP A 7 33.30 -3.58 -35.22
N SER A 8 32.22 -3.44 -34.45
CA SER A 8 31.54 -2.14 -34.30
C SER A 8 30.82 -1.90 -32.97
N HIS A 9 30.90 -2.81 -32.00
CA HIS A 9 30.07 -2.74 -30.78
C HIS A 9 30.82 -2.46 -29.47
N GLU A 10 32.16 -2.39 -29.45
CA GLU A 10 32.92 -2.10 -28.22
C GLU A 10 33.15 -0.59 -27.97
N SER A 11 33.04 0.26 -28.98
CA SER A 11 33.43 1.69 -28.88
C SER A 11 32.45 2.60 -28.12
N MET A 12 31.24 2.13 -27.77
CA MET A 12 30.24 2.97 -27.08
C MET A 12 30.18 2.77 -25.56
N PHE A 13 30.77 1.70 -25.01
CA PHE A 13 30.67 1.40 -23.58
C PHE A 13 31.76 2.04 -22.71
N GLU A 14 32.88 2.49 -23.29
CA GLU A 14 33.97 3.13 -22.54
C GLU A 14 33.78 4.64 -22.32
N SER A 15 32.80 5.27 -22.99
CA SER A 15 32.54 6.72 -22.87
C SER A 15 31.67 7.08 -21.65
N MET A 16 30.91 6.12 -21.09
CA MET A 16 29.94 6.39 -20.02
C MET A 16 30.44 6.13 -18.59
N THR A 17 31.64 5.54 -18.42
CA THR A 17 32.23 5.30 -17.10
C THR A 17 33.17 6.41 -16.65
N SER A 18 33.57 7.32 -17.54
CA SER A 18 34.49 8.42 -17.26
C SER A 18 33.83 9.68 -16.65
N GLU A 19 32.50 9.80 -16.66
CA GLU A 19 31.79 10.98 -16.14
C GLU A 19 31.25 10.80 -14.70
N PHE A 20 31.37 9.60 -14.11
CA PHE A 20 30.77 9.30 -12.80
C PHE A 20 31.74 9.47 -11.61
N GLU A 21 33.04 9.65 -11.83
CA GLU A 21 34.07 9.68 -10.77
C GLU A 21 34.60 11.09 -10.41
N ALA A 22 34.01 12.17 -10.92
CA ALA A 22 34.55 13.52 -10.74
C ALA A 22 33.81 14.41 -9.70
N LYS A 23 33.09 13.84 -8.72
CA LYS A 23 32.26 14.66 -7.80
C LYS A 23 32.29 14.32 -6.31
N TYR A 24 33.31 13.61 -5.83
CA TYR A 24 33.49 13.38 -4.40
C TYR A 24 34.93 13.70 -3.95
N GLN A 25 35.25 14.99 -3.86
CA GLN A 25 36.37 15.45 -3.05
C GLN A 25 36.15 16.93 -2.69
N ASP A 26 35.62 17.19 -1.50
CA ASP A 26 35.88 18.41 -0.70
C ASP A 26 35.15 18.26 0.64
N THR A 27 35.85 17.81 1.69
CA THR A 27 36.74 18.52 2.63
C THR A 27 36.01 18.82 3.95
N ILE A 28 36.55 18.16 4.97
CA ILE A 28 36.28 18.27 6.41
C ILE A 28 37.10 19.46 6.92
N ASP A 29 36.54 20.31 7.78
CA ASP A 29 37.37 21.01 8.78
C ASP A 29 36.63 21.56 10.02
N THR A 30 37.17 21.18 11.18
CA THR A 30 37.37 21.86 12.50
C THR A 30 36.26 22.52 13.35
N ASN A 31 36.06 21.91 14.54
CA ASN A 31 36.12 22.43 15.94
C ASN A 31 35.76 23.89 16.30
N GLU A 32 34.83 24.08 17.27
CA GLU A 32 35.12 24.40 18.70
C GLU A 32 33.83 24.48 19.58
N PRO A 33 33.94 24.40 20.93
CA PRO A 33 32.88 23.97 21.84
C PRO A 33 32.25 25.09 22.70
N SER A 34 31.04 24.85 23.22
CA SER A 34 30.48 25.61 24.36
C SER A 34 29.72 24.70 25.34
N GLU A 35 30.36 24.49 26.49
CA GLU A 35 29.77 24.23 27.83
C GLU A 35 28.77 25.35 28.21
N LEU A 36 27.79 25.27 29.11
CA LEU A 36 27.25 24.32 30.09
C LEU A 36 25.93 24.99 30.57
N THR A 37 24.90 24.26 30.98
CA THR A 37 24.23 24.42 32.31
C THR A 37 22.97 23.54 32.44
N ASN A 38 23.09 22.52 33.30
CA ASN A 38 22.14 21.95 34.27
C ASN A 38 20.62 22.11 34.04
N THR A 39 19.91 20.99 33.92
CA THR A 39 19.19 20.27 35.02
C THR A 39 18.56 19.03 34.40
N GLU A 40 19.15 17.84 34.57
CA GLU A 40 18.59 16.60 33.99
C GLU A 40 18.10 15.67 35.11
N GLU A 41 16.82 15.81 35.42
CA GLU A 41 16.02 14.83 36.13
C GLU A 41 15.91 13.60 35.22
N LEU A 42 16.36 12.43 35.69
CA LEU A 42 16.40 11.21 34.87
C LEU A 42 14.99 10.88 34.34
N PRO A 43 14.76 10.91 33.02
CA PRO A 43 13.46 10.55 32.47
C PRO A 43 13.22 9.06 32.70
N ILE A 44 12.03 8.78 33.24
CA ILE A 44 11.42 7.47 33.40
C ILE A 44 11.61 6.69 32.08
N PRO A 45 12.08 5.41 32.14
CA PRO A 45 12.32 4.63 30.94
C PRO A 45 11.03 4.61 30.10
N PRO A 46 11.09 4.91 28.79
CA PRO A 46 9.90 4.90 27.96
C PRO A 46 9.28 3.51 28.03
N ASP A 47 8.02 3.47 28.48
CA ASP A 47 7.13 2.33 28.31
C ASP A 47 7.30 1.83 26.86
N THR A 48 7.62 0.56 26.73
CA THR A 48 7.86 -0.14 25.46
C THR A 48 6.88 0.33 24.41
N GLU A 49 7.38 1.17 23.49
CA GLU A 49 6.65 1.64 22.33
C GLU A 49 6.16 0.43 21.55
N ASP A 50 4.85 0.23 21.51
CA ASP A 50 4.24 -0.56 20.47
C ASP A 50 4.46 0.18 19.14
N HIS A 51 5.54 -0.21 18.45
CA HIS A 51 6.04 0.39 17.21
C HIS A 51 5.07 0.28 16.00
N TYR A 52 3.81 -0.12 16.21
CA TYR A 52 2.75 -0.10 15.20
C TYR A 52 1.83 1.13 15.24
N THR A 53 2.01 2.05 16.20
CA THR A 53 1.26 3.31 16.21
C THR A 53 2.01 4.41 15.46
N ASP A 54 2.04 4.30 14.15
CA ASP A 54 2.55 5.35 13.25
C ASP A 54 1.65 6.60 13.36
N GLN A 55 1.96 7.50 14.29
CA GLN A 55 1.22 8.71 14.66
C GLN A 55 1.20 9.80 13.58
N LYS A 56 1.63 9.51 12.34
CA LYS A 56 1.62 10.45 11.21
C LYS A 56 0.60 10.13 10.12
N VAL A 57 -0.33 9.20 10.36
CA VAL A 57 -1.56 9.14 9.56
C VAL A 57 -2.46 10.29 10.02
N LYS A 58 -2.32 11.43 9.33
CA LYS A 58 -3.18 12.61 9.50
C LYS A 58 -4.62 12.21 9.15
N TRP A 59 -5.34 11.71 10.14
CA TRP A 59 -6.76 11.38 10.01
C TRP A 59 -7.48 12.58 9.39
N ARG A 60 -8.07 12.36 8.22
CA ARG A 60 -9.17 13.23 7.80
C ARG A 60 -10.30 12.93 8.76
N LYS A 61 -10.58 13.91 9.61
CA LYS A 61 -11.69 14.01 10.54
C LYS A 61 -13.03 14.06 9.74
N GLN A 62 -13.34 12.98 9.04
CA GLN A 62 -14.59 12.70 8.32
C GLN A 62 -14.86 11.23 8.60
N ASP A 63 -15.74 10.80 9.49
CA ASP A 63 -16.85 11.44 10.18
C ASP A 63 -16.90 10.83 11.60
N ASP A 64 -17.81 11.22 12.50
CA ASP A 64 -18.03 10.58 13.82
C ASP A 64 -18.57 9.13 13.71
N GLU A 65 -18.21 8.44 12.63
CA GLU A 65 -18.75 7.18 12.22
C GLU A 65 -18.05 6.01 12.93
N PRO A 66 -18.82 5.03 13.47
CA PRO A 66 -18.26 3.85 14.09
C PRO A 66 -17.39 3.04 13.13
N VAL A 67 -16.14 2.80 13.52
CA VAL A 67 -15.23 1.85 12.85
C VAL A 67 -15.59 0.44 13.33
N LEU A 68 -15.95 -0.43 12.40
CA LEU A 68 -16.29 -1.83 12.67
C LEU A 68 -15.04 -2.72 12.66
N TYR A 69 -14.07 -2.41 11.81
CA TYR A 69 -12.81 -3.13 11.70
C TYR A 69 -11.73 -2.22 11.11
N ARG A 70 -10.47 -2.45 11.50
CA ARG A 70 -9.32 -1.79 10.92
C ARG A 70 -8.08 -2.66 10.98
N ASP A 71 -7.30 -2.62 9.92
CA ASP A 71 -5.93 -3.12 9.89
C ASP A 71 -5.01 -2.11 9.16
N LYS A 72 -3.78 -2.51 8.84
CA LYS A 72 -2.81 -1.65 8.11
C LYS A 72 -3.17 -1.37 6.65
N TYR A 73 -4.10 -2.10 6.06
CA TYR A 73 -4.48 -1.98 4.64
C TYR A 73 -5.86 -1.36 4.44
N ILE A 74 -6.79 -1.56 5.38
CA ILE A 74 -8.17 -1.08 5.27
C ILE A 74 -8.74 -0.57 6.59
N ALA A 75 -9.80 0.24 6.47
CA ALA A 75 -10.78 0.44 7.53
C ALA A 75 -12.19 0.21 7.00
N VAL A 76 -13.02 -0.45 7.81
CA VAL A 76 -14.41 -0.79 7.54
C VAL A 76 -15.26 -0.01 8.53
N THR A 77 -16.17 0.80 8.03
CA THR A 77 -17.11 1.60 8.83
C THR A 77 -18.54 1.12 8.58
N THR A 78 -19.55 1.83 9.06
CA THR A 78 -20.95 1.46 8.78
C THR A 78 -21.40 1.80 7.36
N THR A 79 -20.72 2.73 6.67
CA THR A 79 -21.15 3.27 5.37
C THR A 79 -20.05 3.24 4.30
N TYR A 80 -18.77 3.24 4.70
CA TYR A 80 -17.63 3.24 3.79
C TYR A 80 -16.62 2.13 4.06
N LEU A 81 -16.06 1.61 2.97
CA LEU A 81 -14.76 0.95 2.95
C LEU A 81 -13.68 1.99 2.62
N TYR A 82 -12.64 2.04 3.45
CA TYR A 82 -11.41 2.77 3.18
C TYR A 82 -10.31 1.78 2.82
N ILE A 83 -9.65 2.00 1.68
CA ILE A 83 -8.47 1.26 1.24
C ILE A 83 -7.27 2.20 1.33
N PHE A 84 -6.31 1.87 2.18
CA PHE A 84 -5.14 2.71 2.40
C PHE A 84 -4.13 2.59 1.26
N ASN A 85 -3.39 3.68 0.99
CA ASN A 85 -2.33 3.72 -0.01
C ASN A 85 -2.75 3.24 -1.41
N TYR A 86 -3.95 3.61 -1.85
CA TYR A 86 -4.53 3.09 -3.09
C TYR A 86 -3.98 3.78 -4.35
N TYR A 87 -3.95 5.11 -4.37
CA TYR A 87 -3.62 5.87 -5.56
C TYR A 87 -2.11 5.97 -5.80
N MET A 88 -1.66 5.75 -7.03
CA MET A 88 -0.27 5.97 -7.46
C MET A 88 -0.14 7.34 -8.15
N PRO A 89 0.96 8.10 -7.93
CA PRO A 89 2.13 7.80 -7.09
C PRO A 89 2.04 8.34 -5.65
N ASP A 90 0.97 9.06 -5.31
CA ASP A 90 0.88 9.82 -4.07
C ASP A 90 0.48 9.00 -2.83
N GLY A 91 0.08 7.73 -3.02
CA GLY A 91 -0.30 6.83 -1.92
C GLY A 91 -1.56 7.30 -1.20
N LYS A 92 -2.44 8.06 -1.86
CA LYS A 92 -3.67 8.51 -1.20
C LYS A 92 -4.65 7.36 -0.99
N ASP A 93 -5.37 7.44 0.11
CA ASP A 93 -6.43 6.50 0.47
C ASP A 93 -7.63 6.62 -0.46
N LYS A 94 -8.36 5.52 -0.60
CA LYS A 94 -9.60 5.43 -1.35
C LYS A 94 -10.77 5.12 -0.43
N ALA A 95 -11.73 6.03 -0.34
CA ALA A 95 -13.04 5.74 0.25
C ALA A 95 -14.01 5.23 -0.83
N ILE A 96 -14.81 4.21 -0.47
CA ILE A 96 -15.83 3.60 -1.33
C ILE A 96 -17.10 3.40 -0.49
N ALA A 97 -18.19 4.07 -0.87
CA ALA A 97 -19.49 3.87 -0.23
C ALA A 97 -20.02 2.46 -0.54
N TYR A 98 -20.58 1.75 0.45
CA TYR A 98 -21.10 0.40 0.23
C TYR A 98 -22.21 0.32 -0.82
N THR A 99 -23.00 1.39 -0.94
CA THR A 99 -24.06 1.51 -1.96
C THR A 99 -23.54 1.55 -3.40
N SER A 100 -22.23 1.81 -3.58
CA SER A 100 -21.58 1.81 -4.91
C SER A 100 -20.90 0.47 -5.25
N ILE A 101 -20.80 -0.45 -4.28
CA ILE A 101 -20.15 -1.74 -4.43
C ILE A 101 -21.16 -2.76 -4.96
N LYS A 102 -20.84 -3.39 -6.09
CA LYS A 102 -21.62 -4.50 -6.67
C LYS A 102 -21.30 -5.84 -6.04
N ASN A 103 -20.03 -6.03 -5.71
CA ASN A 103 -19.52 -7.33 -5.36
C ASN A 103 -18.22 -7.20 -4.56
N ILE A 104 -18.06 -8.09 -3.58
CA ILE A 104 -16.85 -8.25 -2.77
C ILE A 104 -16.47 -9.72 -2.82
N GLN A 105 -15.29 -9.99 -3.35
CA GLN A 105 -14.79 -11.35 -3.57
C GLN A 105 -13.36 -11.49 -3.06
N THR A 106 -12.94 -12.71 -2.76
CA THR A 106 -11.51 -13.01 -2.65
C THR A 106 -10.85 -12.97 -4.04
N ASP A 107 -9.53 -12.84 -4.09
CA ASP A 107 -8.76 -12.96 -5.33
C ASP A 107 -8.98 -14.30 -6.06
N LYS A 108 -9.14 -15.38 -5.29
CA LYS A 108 -9.51 -16.72 -5.79
C LYS A 108 -10.91 -16.74 -6.39
N GLU A 109 -11.91 -16.24 -5.67
CA GLU A 109 -13.30 -16.13 -6.16
C GLU A 109 -13.40 -15.25 -7.42
N ALA A 110 -12.58 -14.21 -7.50
CA ALA A 110 -12.55 -13.26 -8.61
C ALA A 110 -11.63 -13.71 -9.76
N ASN A 111 -11.11 -14.94 -9.70
CA ASN A 111 -10.24 -15.60 -10.67
C ASN A 111 -9.09 -14.70 -11.18
N VAL A 112 -8.38 -14.05 -10.25
CA VAL A 112 -7.29 -13.13 -10.60
C VAL A 112 -6.08 -13.92 -11.11
N SER A 113 -5.67 -13.66 -12.35
CA SER A 113 -4.49 -14.27 -12.96
C SER A 113 -3.20 -13.83 -12.25
N ASP A 114 -2.15 -14.65 -12.35
CA ASP A 114 -0.85 -14.35 -11.72
C ASP A 114 -0.27 -13.03 -12.24
N TRP A 115 -0.38 -12.79 -13.55
CA TRP A 115 0.09 -11.57 -14.21
C TRP A 115 -0.64 -10.30 -13.75
N ALA A 116 -1.91 -10.44 -13.35
CA ALA A 116 -2.71 -9.32 -12.87
C ALA A 116 -2.43 -8.99 -11.41
N TYR A 117 -1.65 -9.81 -10.70
CA TYR A 117 -1.29 -9.58 -9.32
C TYR A 117 -0.14 -8.59 -9.24
N GLN A 118 -0.35 -7.48 -8.55
CA GLN A 118 0.64 -6.40 -8.46
C GLN A 118 0.83 -5.94 -7.03
N LYS A 119 2.04 -5.48 -6.72
CA LYS A 119 2.36 -4.86 -5.44
C LYS A 119 1.71 -3.48 -5.30
N TRP A 120 1.50 -2.77 -6.42
CA TRP A 120 0.81 -1.48 -6.45
C TRP A 120 0.41 -1.13 -7.90
N GLY A 121 -0.71 -0.42 -8.08
CA GLY A 121 -1.09 0.12 -9.38
C GLY A 121 -1.83 -0.89 -10.27
N ALA A 122 -1.72 -0.71 -11.59
CA ALA A 122 -2.53 -1.43 -12.56
C ALA A 122 -2.14 -2.92 -12.68
N GLY A 123 -3.06 -3.82 -12.32
CA GLY A 123 -2.94 -5.25 -12.60
C GLY A 123 -3.59 -5.65 -13.92
N SER A 124 -4.67 -4.96 -14.29
CA SER A 124 -5.30 -5.07 -15.61
C SER A 124 -5.91 -3.72 -16.00
N ILE A 125 -6.59 -3.67 -17.15
CA ILE A 125 -7.34 -2.48 -17.58
C ILE A 125 -8.43 -2.09 -16.58
N ASP A 126 -8.99 -3.05 -15.85
CA ASP A 126 -10.12 -2.86 -14.96
C ASP A 126 -9.81 -3.15 -13.48
N LEU A 127 -8.61 -3.64 -13.14
CA LEU A 127 -8.17 -3.94 -11.78
C LEU A 127 -6.92 -3.14 -11.41
N TRP A 128 -7.04 -2.32 -10.37
CA TRP A 128 -5.91 -1.66 -9.74
C TRP A 128 -5.76 -2.10 -8.29
N TRP A 129 -4.51 -2.17 -7.86
CA TRP A 129 -4.09 -2.66 -6.57
C TRP A 129 -3.63 -1.53 -5.65
N ALA A 130 -4.07 -1.59 -4.40
CA ALA A 130 -3.48 -0.80 -3.33
C ALA A 130 -2.03 -1.22 -3.07
N LYS A 131 -1.22 -0.27 -2.58
CA LYS A 131 0.20 -0.48 -2.30
C LYS A 131 0.40 -1.49 -1.16
N ASP A 132 1.10 -2.57 -1.47
CA ASP A 132 1.60 -3.55 -0.52
C ASP A 132 2.81 -4.26 -1.13
N PHE A 133 4.01 -3.91 -0.67
CA PHE A 133 5.26 -4.48 -1.21
C PHE A 133 5.54 -5.91 -0.74
N GLY A 134 4.88 -6.33 0.34
CA GLY A 134 4.95 -7.70 0.87
C GLY A 134 4.00 -8.66 0.16
N ARG A 135 3.05 -8.14 -0.63
CA ARG A 135 1.96 -8.93 -1.19
C ARG A 135 2.46 -10.11 -2.04
N TRP A 136 1.98 -11.30 -1.70
CA TRP A 136 2.28 -12.56 -2.38
C TRP A 136 1.04 -13.43 -2.58
N LYS A 137 0.81 -13.85 -3.83
CA LYS A 137 -0.36 -14.65 -4.21
C LYS A 137 -0.37 -16.01 -3.51
N GLY A 138 -1.51 -16.36 -2.91
CA GLY A 138 -1.70 -17.63 -2.21
C GLY A 138 -1.13 -17.67 -0.79
N HIS A 139 -0.40 -16.63 -0.38
CA HIS A 139 0.02 -16.42 1.01
C HIS A 139 -0.91 -15.43 1.70
N ASP A 140 -1.12 -14.26 1.08
CA ASP A 140 -1.91 -13.20 1.68
C ASP A 140 -3.38 -13.29 1.31
N LEU A 141 -4.24 -12.90 2.25
CA LEU A 141 -5.67 -12.74 1.98
C LEU A 141 -5.88 -11.46 1.17
N CYS A 142 -6.28 -11.63 -0.09
CA CYS A 142 -6.58 -10.52 -0.98
C CYS A 142 -8.07 -10.44 -1.30
N ALA A 143 -8.61 -9.24 -1.23
CA ALA A 143 -9.98 -8.95 -1.59
C ALA A 143 -10.05 -8.05 -2.82
N ILE A 144 -11.07 -8.30 -3.64
CA ILE A 144 -11.42 -7.52 -4.81
C ILE A 144 -12.80 -6.93 -4.61
N VAL A 145 -12.89 -5.61 -4.65
CA VAL A 145 -14.15 -4.87 -4.64
C VAL A 145 -14.46 -4.36 -6.03
N THR A 146 -15.65 -4.70 -6.54
CA THR A 146 -16.16 -4.21 -7.83
C THR A 146 -17.18 -3.11 -7.59
N VAL A 147 -17.03 -1.96 -8.25
CA VAL A 147 -17.95 -0.82 -8.10
C VAL A 147 -18.62 -0.45 -9.44
N ASP A 148 -19.77 0.23 -9.35
CA ASP A 148 -20.56 0.63 -10.52
C ASP A 148 -19.90 1.65 -11.42
N ARG A 149 -19.25 2.64 -10.80
CA ARG A 149 -18.84 3.89 -11.45
C ARG A 149 -17.35 4.14 -11.26
N GLY A 150 -16.74 4.76 -12.26
CA GLY A 150 -15.33 5.14 -12.25
C GLY A 150 -14.54 4.46 -13.36
N MET A 151 -13.35 5.01 -13.63
CA MET A 151 -12.47 4.58 -14.71
C MET A 151 -12.00 3.13 -14.52
N VAL A 152 -11.62 2.77 -13.29
CA VAL A 152 -11.20 1.42 -12.91
C VAL A 152 -12.29 0.80 -12.05
N LYS A 153 -12.84 -0.34 -12.46
CA LYS A 153 -14.03 -0.96 -11.83
C LYS A 153 -13.69 -1.83 -10.64
N ARG A 154 -12.56 -2.54 -10.66
CA ARG A 154 -12.12 -3.46 -9.63
C ARG A 154 -10.96 -2.86 -8.84
N LYS A 155 -11.02 -3.03 -7.52
CA LYS A 155 -10.02 -2.54 -6.56
C LYS A 155 -9.52 -3.72 -5.76
N GLY A 156 -8.26 -4.06 -5.95
CA GLY A 156 -7.58 -5.10 -5.20
C GLY A 156 -6.83 -4.54 -4.01
N PHE A 157 -6.90 -5.21 -2.88
CA PHE A 157 -6.16 -4.85 -1.68
C PHE A 157 -5.95 -6.09 -0.79
N THR A 158 -4.98 -5.97 0.12
CA THR A 158 -4.67 -6.98 1.12
C THR A 158 -5.56 -6.78 2.34
N ILE A 159 -5.90 -7.85 3.05
CA ILE A 159 -6.54 -7.83 4.36
C ILE A 159 -5.69 -8.71 5.28
N GLU A 160 -5.44 -8.27 6.52
CA GLU A 160 -4.56 -9.05 7.42
C GLU A 160 -5.16 -10.39 7.84
N ASN A 161 -6.48 -10.47 8.01
CA ASN A 161 -7.12 -11.66 8.53
C ASN A 161 -8.52 -11.87 7.95
N ILE A 162 -8.99 -13.12 8.05
CA ILE A 162 -10.30 -13.52 7.53
C ILE A 162 -11.46 -12.81 8.23
N LYS A 163 -11.32 -12.48 9.52
CA LYS A 163 -12.34 -11.75 10.29
C LYS A 163 -12.63 -10.37 9.67
N GLY A 164 -11.60 -9.66 9.23
CA GLY A 164 -11.75 -8.37 8.53
C GLY A 164 -12.54 -8.51 7.23
N PHE A 165 -12.34 -9.60 6.50
CA PHE A 165 -13.09 -9.88 5.27
C PHE A 165 -14.56 -10.21 5.55
N HIS A 166 -14.87 -10.98 6.60
CA HIS A 166 -16.25 -11.23 7.03
C HIS A 166 -16.95 -9.93 7.44
N ILE A 167 -16.33 -9.11 8.30
CA ILE A 167 -16.90 -7.82 8.73
C ILE A 167 -17.12 -6.89 7.52
N LEU A 168 -16.22 -6.88 6.54
CA LEU A 168 -16.42 -6.13 5.30
C LEU A 168 -17.63 -6.62 4.51
N LYS A 169 -17.78 -7.94 4.32
CA LYS A 169 -18.94 -8.52 3.62
C LYS A 169 -20.24 -8.23 4.37
N GLU A 170 -20.25 -8.37 5.70
CA GLU A 170 -21.39 -8.04 6.57
C GLU A 170 -21.81 -6.58 6.42
N ALA A 171 -20.86 -5.64 6.56
CA ALA A 171 -21.12 -4.21 6.46
C ALA A 171 -21.72 -3.85 5.09
N TRP A 172 -21.16 -4.43 4.01
CA TRP A 172 -21.67 -4.24 2.66
C TRP A 172 -23.08 -4.81 2.47
N LYS A 173 -23.35 -6.05 2.91
CA LYS A 173 -24.70 -6.64 2.81
C LYS A 173 -25.72 -5.82 3.60
N LYS A 174 -25.38 -5.44 4.84
CA LYS A 174 -26.23 -4.63 5.72
C LYS A 174 -26.57 -3.27 5.11
N ALA A 175 -25.57 -2.57 4.56
CA ALA A 175 -25.78 -1.27 3.92
C ALA A 175 -26.65 -1.34 2.65
N ASN A 176 -26.75 -2.51 2.02
CA ASN A 176 -27.59 -2.76 0.83
C ASN A 176 -28.90 -3.50 1.16
N GLY A 177 -29.24 -3.70 2.44
CA GLY A 177 -30.47 -4.39 2.86
C GLY A 177 -30.51 -5.88 2.49
N LEU A 178 -29.36 -6.50 2.26
CA LEU A 178 -29.25 -7.92 1.93
C LEU A 178 -29.10 -8.77 3.21
N PRO A 179 -29.69 -9.97 3.26
CA PRO A 179 -29.50 -10.88 4.38
C PRO A 179 -28.03 -11.34 4.45
N TYR A 180 -27.46 -11.37 5.65
CA TYR A 180 -26.15 -11.99 5.89
C TYR A 180 -26.36 -13.44 6.34
N GLU A 181 -25.97 -14.37 5.47
CA GLU A 181 -25.73 -15.77 5.83
C GLU A 181 -24.23 -15.92 6.14
N ASP A 182 -23.93 -16.47 7.32
CA ASP A 182 -22.57 -16.74 7.77
C ASP A 182 -22.12 -18.06 7.13
N ASP A 183 -21.39 -17.95 6.02
CA ASP A 183 -20.79 -19.08 5.33
C ASP A 183 -19.51 -19.48 6.08
N GLY A 184 -19.68 -20.17 7.21
CA GLY A 184 -18.63 -20.53 8.17
C GLY A 184 -17.42 -21.30 7.64
#